data_AF-A0A2Z5WZM3-F1
#
_entry.id   AF-A0A2Z5WZM3-F1
#
_cell.length_a   1.000
_cell.length_b   1.000
_cell.length_c   1.000
_cell.angle_alpha   90.00
_cell.angle_beta   90.00
_cell.angle_gamma   90.00
#
_symmetry.space_group_name_H-M   'P 1'
#
loop_
_entity.id
_entity.type
_entity.pdbx_description
1 polymer ?
#
loop_
_entity_poly.entity_id
_entity_poly.type
_entity_poly.pdbx_seq_one_letter_code
_entity_poly.pdbx_strand_id
1 'polypeptide(L)'
;MTNLNFDNMNIDELTISLQLDQEEQDLLESIENDEWVSIPNEKEEMKHFQEMAISQMSRQKIEVQMSIQDTDKIYGLANQLGKSVSSFAQDILHKYLKGELVEKT
;
A
#
# COMPACT_ATOMS: atom_id res chain seq x y z
N MET A 1 10.25 15.24 15.44
CA MET A 1 9.59 13.92 15.52
C MET A 1 9.90 13.38 16.89
N THR A 2 8.89 13.22 17.74
CA THR A 2 9.03 12.62 19.06
C THR A 2 9.38 11.15 18.87
N ASN A 3 10.54 10.70 19.37
CA ASN A 3 10.84 9.28 19.45
C ASN A 3 9.93 8.67 20.52
N LEU A 4 8.77 8.19 20.10
CA LEU A 4 7.88 7.38 20.94
C LEU A 4 8.54 6.02 21.11
N ASN A 5 8.75 5.61 22.36
CA ASN A 5 9.21 4.27 22.69
C ASN A 5 7.98 3.37 22.87
N PHE A 6 7.59 2.71 21.79
CA PHE A 6 6.40 1.86 21.74
C PHE A 6 6.51 0.61 22.64
N ASP A 7 7.72 0.14 22.93
CA ASP A 7 7.97 -1.08 23.70
C ASP A 7 7.56 -0.97 25.19
N ASN A 8 7.33 0.26 25.67
CA ASN A 8 6.99 0.53 27.07
C ASN A 8 5.59 1.16 27.26
N MET A 9 4.79 1.23 26.19
CA MET A 9 3.45 1.82 26.25
C MET A 9 2.38 0.76 26.49
N ASN A 10 1.37 1.09 27.28
CA ASN A 10 0.18 0.25 27.39
C ASN A 10 -0.79 0.50 26.21
N ILE A 11 -1.83 -0.34 26.07
CA ILE A 11 -2.82 -0.24 24.99
C ILE A 11 -3.50 1.13 24.93
N ASP A 12 -3.83 1.74 26.08
CA ASP A 12 -4.46 3.06 26.13
C ASP A 12 -3.52 4.15 25.58
N GLU A 13 -2.23 4.07 25.93
CA GLU A 13 -1.18 4.98 25.45
C GLU A 13 -0.90 4.81 23.95
N LEU A 14 -0.90 3.56 23.47
CA LEU A 14 -0.77 3.22 22.05
C LEU A 14 -1.94 3.77 21.23
N THR A 15 -3.16 3.54 21.70
CA THR A 15 -4.41 4.01 21.06
C THR A 15 -4.42 5.52 20.88
N ILE A 16 -4.03 6.27 21.91
CA ILE A 16 -4.00 7.74 21.86
C ILE A 16 -2.87 8.24 20.93
N SER A 17 -1.70 7.60 20.96
CA SER A 17 -0.54 8.04 20.18
C SER A 17 -0.67 7.77 18.68
N LEU A 18 -1.30 6.65 18.31
CA LEU A 18 -1.49 6.21 16.93
C LEU A 18 -2.86 6.60 16.34
N GLN A 19 -3.76 7.17 17.17
CA GLN A 19 -5.14 7.52 16.78
C GLN A 19 -5.88 6.34 16.15
N LEU A 20 -5.79 5.17 16.79
CA LEU A 20 -6.39 3.95 16.28
C LEU A 20 -7.92 4.10 16.23
N ASP A 21 -8.52 3.64 15.14
CA ASP A 21 -9.97 3.49 15.08
C ASP A 21 -10.47 2.29 15.91
N GLN A 22 -11.79 2.09 15.97
CA GLN A 22 -12.36 1.02 16.80
C GLN A 22 -11.95 -0.38 16.30
N GLU A 23 -11.87 -0.60 14.99
CA GLU A 23 -11.48 -1.90 14.44
C GLU A 23 -10.01 -2.20 14.78
N GLU A 24 -9.15 -1.19 14.66
CA GLU A 24 -7.73 -1.30 15.01
C GLU A 24 -7.52 -1.55 16.52
N GLN A 25 -8.33 -0.92 17.38
CA GLN A 25 -8.31 -1.17 18.83
C GLN A 25 -8.73 -2.60 19.17
N ASP A 26 -9.84 -3.08 18.58
CA ASP A 26 -10.35 -4.44 18.81
C ASP A 26 -9.31 -5.50 18.37
N LEU A 27 -8.62 -5.26 17.24
CA LEU A 27 -7.54 -6.13 16.78
C LEU A 27 -6.36 -6.14 17.77
N LEU A 28 -5.94 -4.98 18.26
CA LEU A 28 -4.84 -4.87 19.21
C LEU A 28 -5.16 -5.61 20.52
N GLU A 29 -6.37 -5.45 21.06
CA GLU A 29 -6.82 -6.19 22.25
C GLU A 29 -6.82 -7.71 22.03
N SER A 30 -7.29 -8.18 20.87
CA SER A 30 -7.31 -9.62 20.57
C SER A 30 -5.91 -10.25 20.50
N ILE A 31 -4.89 -9.48 20.10
CA ILE A 31 -3.50 -9.93 20.09
C ILE A 31 -2.97 -10.05 21.53
N GLU A 32 -3.17 -9.02 22.35
CA GLU A 32 -2.72 -8.98 23.75
C GLU A 32 -3.42 -10.04 24.63
N ASN A 33 -4.64 -10.43 24.27
CA ASN A 33 -5.39 -11.50 24.91
C ASN A 33 -5.00 -12.91 24.43
N ASP A 34 -3.96 -13.07 23.60
CA ASP A 34 -3.52 -14.34 23.02
C ASP A 34 -4.64 -15.08 22.25
N GLU A 35 -5.57 -14.35 21.63
CA GLU A 35 -6.72 -14.94 20.93
C GLU A 35 -6.34 -15.53 19.55
N TRP A 36 -5.16 -15.18 19.04
CA TRP A 36 -4.69 -15.56 17.72
C TRP A 36 -4.07 -16.96 17.72
N VAL A 37 -4.46 -17.76 16.73
CA VAL A 37 -3.93 -19.13 16.54
C VAL A 37 -3.23 -19.25 15.18
N SER A 38 -2.16 -20.04 15.15
CA SER A 38 -1.41 -20.29 13.91
C SER A 38 -2.28 -20.96 12.86
N ILE A 39 -2.19 -20.46 11.63
CA ILE A 39 -2.81 -21.08 10.47
C ILE A 39 -2.09 -22.38 10.07
N PRO A 40 -2.77 -23.33 9.41
CA PRO A 40 -2.11 -24.43 8.73
C PRO A 40 -1.09 -23.91 7.70
N ASN A 41 -0.01 -24.66 7.47
CA ASN A 41 1.07 -24.29 6.53
C ASN A 41 1.76 -22.94 6.82
N GLU A 42 1.79 -22.52 8.08
CA GLU A 42 2.41 -21.26 8.55
C GLU A 42 3.73 -20.91 7.85
N LYS A 43 4.66 -21.87 7.72
CA LYS A 43 5.97 -21.63 7.07
C LYS A 43 5.86 -21.25 5.59
N GLU A 44 4.91 -21.84 4.88
CA GLU A 44 4.70 -21.54 3.45
C GLU A 44 4.07 -20.15 3.30
N GLU A 45 3.09 -19.83 4.13
CA GLU A 45 2.44 -18.52 4.14
C GLU A 45 3.40 -17.40 4.55
N MET A 46 4.19 -17.60 5.61
CA MET A 46 5.25 -16.66 6.00
C MET A 46 6.22 -16.39 4.85
N LYS A 47 6.65 -17.44 4.15
CA LYS A 47 7.53 -17.31 2.98
C LYS A 47 6.83 -16.55 1.86
N HIS A 48 5.56 -16.83 1.59
CA HIS A 48 4.76 -16.14 0.58
C HIS A 48 4.66 -14.63 0.88
N PHE A 49 4.31 -14.24 2.11
CA PHE A 49 4.24 -12.84 2.52
C PHE A 49 5.61 -12.14 2.48
N GLN A 50 6.70 -12.84 2.86
CA GLN A 50 8.06 -12.31 2.75
C GLN A 50 8.45 -12.05 1.28
N GLU A 51 8.19 -12.99 0.38
CA GLU A 51 8.45 -12.82 -1.05
C GLU A 51 7.66 -11.64 -1.63
N MET A 52 6.39 -11.48 -1.24
CA MET A 52 5.60 -10.32 -1.62
C MET A 52 6.20 -9.02 -1.10
N ALA A 53 6.60 -8.95 0.18
CA ALA A 53 7.23 -7.76 0.75
C ALA A 53 8.55 -7.41 0.05
N ILE A 54 9.40 -8.40 -0.23
CA ILE A 54 10.65 -8.21 -0.98
C ILE A 54 10.36 -7.72 -2.40
N SER A 55 9.37 -8.29 -3.08
CA SER A 55 8.99 -7.87 -4.42
C SER A 55 8.52 -6.41 -4.45
N GLN A 56 7.82 -5.95 -3.40
CA GLN A 56 7.41 -4.56 -3.24
C GLN A 56 8.60 -3.64 -2.98
N MET A 57 9.54 -4.06 -2.13
CA MET A 57 10.79 -3.32 -1.89
C MET A 57 11.67 -3.19 -3.14
N SER A 58 11.63 -4.18 -4.04
CA SER A 58 12.42 -4.19 -5.27
C SER A 58 11.87 -3.29 -6.39
N ARG A 59 10.72 -2.63 -6.19
CA ARG A 59 10.14 -1.74 -7.20
C ARG A 59 10.99 -0.50 -7.39
N GLN A 60 11.30 -0.18 -8.64
CA GLN A 60 11.99 1.06 -9.00
C GLN A 60 10.96 2.17 -9.23
N LYS A 61 11.25 3.36 -8.69
CA LYS A 61 10.45 4.57 -8.94
C LYS A 61 10.96 5.25 -10.20
N ILE A 62 10.05 5.63 -11.08
CA ILE A 62 10.34 6.49 -12.24
C ILE A 62 9.70 7.85 -11.98
N GLU A 63 10.49 8.92 -12.09
CA GLU A 63 10.00 10.29 -12.03
C GLU A 63 9.86 10.85 -13.44
N VAL A 64 8.73 11.47 -13.74
CA VAL A 64 8.40 12.00 -15.07
C VAL A 64 8.12 13.49 -14.96
N GLN A 65 8.76 14.29 -15.80
CA GLN A 65 8.44 15.70 -15.96
C GLN A 65 7.45 15.86 -17.11
N MET A 66 6.34 16.55 -16.86
CA MET A 66 5.27 16.75 -17.83
C MET A 66 4.79 18.20 -17.80
N SER A 67 4.13 18.63 -18.87
CA SER A 67 3.46 19.93 -18.86
C SER A 67 2.29 19.93 -17.85
N ILE A 68 1.90 21.11 -17.37
CA ILE A 68 0.72 21.25 -16.50
C ILE A 68 -0.52 20.71 -17.21
N GLN A 69 -0.67 21.02 -18.50
CA GLN A 69 -1.81 20.59 -19.31
C GLN A 69 -1.94 19.07 -19.41
N ASP A 70 -0.82 18.36 -19.57
CA ASP A 70 -0.84 16.88 -19.63
C ASP A 70 -1.09 16.27 -18.26
N THR A 71 -0.52 16.89 -17.22
CA THR A 71 -0.74 16.49 -15.83
C THR A 71 -2.22 16.56 -15.47
N ASP A 72 -2.88 17.68 -15.75
CA ASP A 72 -4.31 17.88 -15.48
C ASP A 72 -5.18 16.85 -16.21
N LYS A 73 -4.85 16.54 -17.47
CA LYS A 73 -5.55 15.50 -18.24
C LYS A 73 -5.40 14.12 -17.60
N ILE A 74 -4.20 13.77 -17.13
CA ILE A 74 -3.96 12.49 -16.46
C ILE A 74 -4.76 12.38 -15.16
N TYR A 75 -4.77 13.44 -14.33
CA TYR A 75 -5.59 13.48 -13.12
C TYR A 75 -7.08 13.33 -13.44
N GLY A 76 -7.58 14.04 -14.46
CA GLY A 76 -8.97 13.95 -14.89
C GLY A 76 -9.36 12.52 -15.31
N LEU A 77 -8.52 11.87 -16.13
CA LEU A 77 -8.76 10.50 -16.59
C LEU A 77 -8.68 9.47 -15.45
N ALA A 78 -7.71 9.60 -14.56
CA ALA A 78 -7.57 8.72 -13.40
C ALA A 78 -8.81 8.81 -12.48
N ASN A 79 -9.26 10.04 -12.19
CA ASN A 79 -10.45 10.28 -11.39
C ASN A 79 -11.72 9.71 -12.04
N GLN A 80 -11.89 9.91 -13.35
CA GLN A 80 -13.04 9.35 -14.10
C GLN A 80 -13.09 7.82 -14.00
N LEU A 81 -11.93 7.16 -13.94
CA LEU A 81 -11.81 5.71 -13.81
C LEU A 81 -11.77 5.22 -12.36
N GLY A 82 -11.86 6.12 -11.38
CA GLY A 82 -11.77 5.80 -9.95
C GLY A 82 -10.41 5.22 -9.53
N LYS A 83 -9.33 5.59 -10.22
CA LYS A 83 -7.97 5.10 -9.98
C LYS A 83 -7.07 6.21 -9.47
N SER A 84 -6.05 5.84 -8.70
CA SER A 84 -4.94 6.75 -8.40
C SER A 84 -4.15 7.05 -9.68
N VAL A 85 -3.55 8.24 -9.77
CA VAL A 85 -2.70 8.61 -10.92
C VAL A 85 -1.57 7.61 -11.15
N SER A 86 -0.95 7.12 -10.07
CA SER A 86 0.12 6.13 -10.16
C SER A 86 -0.37 4.79 -10.74
N SER A 87 -1.52 4.29 -10.28
CA SER A 87 -2.12 3.06 -10.81
C SER A 87 -2.53 3.23 -12.27
N PHE A 88 -3.12 4.37 -12.62
CA PHE A 88 -3.51 4.67 -14.00
C PHE A 88 -2.29 4.76 -14.93
N ALA A 89 -1.22 5.44 -14.51
CA ALA A 89 0.02 5.51 -15.28
C ALA A 89 0.67 4.12 -15.44
N GLN A 90 0.68 3.30 -14.39
CA GLN A 90 1.18 1.93 -14.44
C GLN A 90 0.40 1.09 -15.47
N ASP A 91 -0.93 1.20 -15.49
CA ASP A 91 -1.76 0.47 -16.45
C ASP A 91 -1.46 0.87 -17.90
N ILE A 92 -1.28 2.17 -18.17
CA ILE A 92 -0.90 2.66 -19.50
C ILE A 92 0.45 2.10 -19.92
N LEU A 93 1.46 2.19 -19.06
CA LEU A 93 2.81 1.68 -19.33
C LEU A 93 2.78 0.17 -19.58
N HIS A 94 2.04 -0.59 -18.79
CA HIS A 94 1.88 -2.04 -19.02
C HIS A 94 1.23 -2.35 -20.36
N LYS A 95 0.14 -1.65 -20.72
CA LYS A 95 -0.53 -1.84 -22.01
C LYS A 95 0.37 -1.48 -23.18
N TYR A 96 1.12 -0.39 -23.06
CA TYR A 96 2.08 0.03 -24.08
C TYR A 96 3.20 -1.00 -24.27
N LEU A 97 3.83 -1.45 -23.18
CA LEU A 97 4.90 -2.47 -23.23
C LEU A 97 4.42 -3.82 -23.77
N LYS A 98 3.13 -4.16 -23.61
CA LYS A 98 2.51 -5.37 -24.18
C LYS A 98 2.05 -5.21 -25.63
N GLY A 99 2.13 -4.02 -26.20
CA GLY A 99 1.63 -3.72 -27.55
C GLY A 99 0.10 -3.65 -27.65
N GLU A 100 -0.62 -3.55 -26.52
CA GLU A 100 -2.08 -3.41 -26.48
C GLU A 100 -2.53 -1.95 -26.72
N LEU A 101 -1.60 -1.00 -26.57
CA LEU A 101 -1.86 0.41 -26.82
C LEU A 101 -1.35 0.79 -28.22
N VAL A 102 -2.27 1.04 -29.15
CA VAL A 102 -1.94 1.41 -30.53
C VAL A 102 -1.85 2.92 -30.66
N GLU A 103 -0.73 3.42 -31.18
CA GLU A 103 -0.59 4.83 -31.55
C GLU A 103 -1.59 5.16 -32.66
N LYS A 104 -2.51 6.09 -32.39
CA LYS A 104 -3.36 6.65 -33.44
C LYS A 104 -2.59 7.77 -34.12
N THR A 105 -2.22 7.54 -35.37
CA THR A 105 -1.66 8.54 -36.28
C THR A 105 -2.71 9.55 -36.71
#